data_AF-A0A6A1V9Y5-F1
#
_entry.id   AF-A0A6A1V9Y5-F1
#
_cell.length_a   1.000
_cell.length_b   1.000
_cell.length_c   1.000
_cell.angle_alpha   90.00
_cell.angle_beta   90.00
_cell.angle_gamma   90.00
#
_symmetry.space_group_name_H-M   'P 1'
#
loop_
_entity.id
_entity.type
_entity.pdbx_description
1 polymer ?
#
loop_
_entity_poly.entity_id
_entity_poly.type
_entity_poly.pdbx_seq_one_letter_code
_entity_poly.pdbx_strand_id
1 'polypeptide(L)'
;MYSSTAGISRFQFSNSYIWFEFYNIPLERDIKLISDTLRSWHIIGRLGGCNSMNMQLSQSQVDKRPSYDAIEGANVTPTTFYNIGDLEIQDKLARIWVDIGTSESLLLDVLINALTQISSDIIGIKQLTFGGSEFENWKENLISEDAGSSFHKI
;
A
#
# COMPACT_ATOMS: atom_id res chain seq x y z
N MET A 1 10.65 -15.39 -33.02
CA MET A 1 11.23 -14.04 -32.78
C MET A 1 10.12 -13.22 -32.15
N TYR A 2 10.32 -12.87 -30.87
CA TYR A 2 9.44 -12.14 -29.93
C TYR A 2 8.03 -12.69 -29.69
N SER A 3 7.93 -13.49 -28.62
CA SER A 3 6.69 -13.89 -27.96
C SER A 3 6.12 -12.70 -27.18
N SER A 4 4.88 -12.34 -27.49
CA SER A 4 3.87 -11.69 -26.64
C SER A 4 4.36 -10.93 -25.40
N THR A 5 4.38 -9.60 -25.46
CA THR A 5 4.25 -8.76 -24.26
C THR A 5 2.86 -8.98 -23.68
N ALA A 6 2.73 -9.85 -22.69
CA ALA A 6 1.58 -9.83 -21.80
C ALA A 6 1.54 -8.43 -21.16
N GLY A 7 0.42 -7.73 -21.36
CA GLY A 7 0.32 -6.31 -21.02
C GLY A 7 0.60 -6.08 -19.54
N ILE A 8 1.49 -5.14 -19.24
CA ILE A 8 1.66 -4.56 -17.91
C ILE A 8 0.27 -4.08 -17.47
N SER A 9 -0.36 -4.80 -16.54
CA SER A 9 -1.71 -4.46 -16.11
C SER A 9 -1.69 -3.12 -15.36
N ARG A 10 -2.47 -2.15 -15.84
CA ARG A 10 -2.62 -0.84 -15.20
C ARG A 10 -3.17 -1.01 -13.78
N PHE A 11 -2.67 -0.24 -12.82
CA PHE A 11 -3.19 -0.24 -11.45
C PHE A 11 -4.72 -0.01 -11.43
N GLN A 12 -5.39 -0.83 -10.65
CA GLN A 12 -6.80 -0.67 -10.29
C GLN A 12 -6.93 -0.68 -8.77
N PHE A 13 -7.90 0.05 -8.24
CA PHE A 13 -8.15 0.04 -6.80
C PHE A 13 -8.67 -1.32 -6.29
N SER A 14 -9.11 -2.20 -7.17
CA SER A 14 -9.45 -3.58 -6.86
C SER A 14 -8.41 -4.53 -7.43
N ASN A 15 -8.09 -5.59 -6.68
CA ASN A 15 -7.31 -6.74 -7.15
C ASN A 15 -5.99 -6.35 -7.86
N SER A 16 -5.15 -5.58 -7.16
CA SER A 16 -3.87 -5.13 -7.70
C SER A 16 -2.72 -5.42 -6.75
N TYR A 17 -1.53 -5.62 -7.31
CA TYR A 17 -0.30 -5.66 -6.52
C TYR A 17 0.31 -4.27 -6.38
N ILE A 18 0.97 -4.05 -5.25
CA ILE A 18 1.94 -2.98 -5.05
C ILE A 18 3.29 -3.66 -4.84
N TRP A 19 4.26 -3.28 -5.67
CA TRP A 19 5.59 -3.85 -5.70
C TRP A 19 6.60 -2.89 -5.09
N PHE A 20 7.61 -3.48 -4.45
CA PHE A 20 8.72 -2.80 -3.80
C PHE A 20 10.03 -3.34 -4.37
N GLU A 21 10.94 -2.45 -4.73
CA GLU A 21 12.35 -2.77 -4.91
C GLU A 21 13.16 -2.02 -3.85
N PHE A 22 13.96 -2.74 -3.07
CA PHE A 22 14.87 -2.16 -2.08
C PHE A 22 16.29 -2.06 -2.62
N TYR A 23 17.08 -1.08 -2.15
CA TYR A 23 18.50 -1.00 -2.53
C TYR A 23 19.30 -2.20 -2.01
N ASN A 24 18.93 -2.71 -0.83
CA ASN A 24 19.56 -3.84 -0.15
C ASN A 24 18.49 -4.84 0.29
N ILE A 25 18.91 -6.08 0.60
CA ILE A 25 17.99 -7.08 1.17
C ILE A 25 17.50 -6.55 2.53
N PRO A 26 16.18 -6.42 2.74
CA PRO A 26 15.61 -5.91 3.98
C PRO A 26 15.94 -6.85 5.15
N LEU A 27 16.27 -6.30 6.32
CA LEU A 27 16.42 -7.09 7.54
C LEU A 27 15.05 -7.43 8.13
N GLU A 28 14.94 -8.46 8.97
CA GLU A 28 13.67 -8.82 9.63
C GLU A 28 12.97 -7.64 10.33
N ARG A 29 13.75 -6.76 10.98
CA ARG A 29 13.20 -5.57 11.64
C ARG A 29 12.58 -4.58 10.64
N ASP A 30 13.16 -4.46 9.45
CA ASP A 30 12.72 -3.52 8.41
C ASP A 30 11.44 -4.08 7.78
N ILE A 31 11.42 -5.40 7.53
CA ILE A 31 10.23 -6.13 7.08
C ILE A 31 9.08 -5.94 8.08
N LYS A 32 9.35 -6.16 9.38
CA LYS A 32 8.34 -5.97 10.42
C LYS A 32 7.77 -4.56 10.43
N LEU A 33 8.61 -3.53 10.28
CA LEU A 33 8.14 -2.14 10.22
C LEU A 33 7.24 -1.89 9.01
N ILE A 34 7.62 -2.41 7.83
CA ILE A 34 6.80 -2.30 6.61
C ILE A 34 5.48 -3.04 6.79
N SER A 35 5.49 -4.26 7.33
CA SER A 35 4.27 -5.03 7.63
C SER A 35 3.35 -4.31 8.60
N ASP A 36 3.88 -3.76 9.71
CA ASP A 36 3.10 -3.01 10.69
C ASP A 36 2.52 -1.71 10.07
N THR A 37 3.26 -1.07 9.17
CA THR A 37 2.80 0.10 8.41
C THR A 37 1.64 -0.25 7.47
N LEU A 38 1.78 -1.32 6.69
CA LEU A 38 0.75 -1.80 5.77
C LEU A 38 -0.51 -2.26 6.51
N ARG A 39 -0.35 -2.94 7.65
CA ARG A 39 -1.45 -3.30 8.56
C ARG A 39 -2.19 -2.05 9.06
N SER A 40 -1.45 -1.05 9.53
CA SER A 40 -2.03 0.19 10.05
C SER A 40 -2.78 0.96 8.95
N TRP A 41 -2.18 1.04 7.76
CA TRP A 41 -2.81 1.63 6.58
C TRP A 41 -4.12 0.94 6.21
N HIS A 42 -4.13 -0.39 6.17
CA HIS A 42 -5.34 -1.18 5.91
C HIS A 42 -6.42 -0.97 6.98
N ILE A 43 -6.07 -0.99 8.27
CA ILE A 43 -7.02 -0.78 9.37
C ILE A 43 -7.68 0.59 9.26
N ILE A 44 -6.88 1.66 9.12
CA ILE A 44 -7.40 3.03 9.02
C ILE A 44 -8.27 3.19 7.78
N GLY A 45 -7.85 2.63 6.64
CA GLY A 45 -8.62 2.68 5.40
C GLY A 45 -9.95 1.94 5.50
N ARG A 46 -9.97 0.76 6.09
CA ARG A 46 -11.19 -0.05 6.29
C ARG A 46 -12.19 0.65 7.21
N LEU A 47 -11.70 1.42 8.19
CA LEU A 47 -12.53 2.22 9.10
C LEU A 47 -13.00 3.55 8.50
N GLY A 48 -12.66 3.83 7.23
CA GLY A 48 -13.05 5.08 6.54
C GLY A 48 -12.22 6.30 6.93
N GLY A 49 -11.08 6.11 7.61
CA GLY A 49 -10.22 7.22 8.08
C GLY A 49 -9.54 8.00 6.95
N CYS A 50 -9.51 7.45 5.74
CA CYS A 50 -8.97 8.10 4.54
C CYS A 50 -10.07 8.56 3.57
N ASN A 51 -11.27 8.86 4.06
CA ASN A 51 -12.35 9.38 3.23
C ASN A 51 -12.12 10.86 2.88
N SER A 52 -11.65 11.11 1.66
CA SER A 52 -11.36 12.47 1.17
C SER A 52 -12.59 13.38 1.16
N MET A 53 -13.79 12.82 0.98
CA MET A 53 -15.05 13.55 0.97
C MET A 53 -15.46 14.03 2.37
N ASN A 54 -14.93 13.42 3.43
CA ASN A 54 -15.20 13.80 4.82
C ASN A 54 -14.03 14.54 5.48
N MET A 55 -13.14 15.19 4.72
CA MET A 55 -11.97 15.93 5.23
C MET A 55 -12.32 17.34 5.74
N GLN A 56 -13.23 17.43 6.72
CA GLN A 56 -13.81 18.71 7.17
C GLN A 56 -12.76 19.71 7.68
N LEU A 57 -11.74 19.22 8.40
CA LEU A 57 -10.69 20.09 8.95
C LEU A 57 -9.77 20.68 7.87
N SER A 58 -9.45 19.94 6.81
CA SER A 58 -8.61 20.47 5.73
C SER A 58 -9.33 21.54 4.90
N GLN A 59 -10.67 21.51 4.92
CA GLN A 59 -11.53 22.48 4.25
C GLN A 59 -11.89 23.67 5.17
N SER A 60 -11.55 23.58 6.46
CA SER A 60 -11.84 24.62 7.46
C SER A 60 -10.82 25.77 7.43
N GLN A 61 -11.23 26.94 7.91
CA GLN A 61 -10.33 28.09 8.11
C GLN A 61 -9.37 27.83 9.28
N VAL A 62 -8.08 28.10 9.07
CA VAL A 62 -6.98 27.83 10.01
C VAL A 62 -7.17 28.49 11.38
N ASP A 63 -7.82 29.66 11.44
CA ASP A 63 -7.96 30.45 12.66
C ASP A 63 -9.14 30.03 13.55
N LYS A 64 -9.88 28.98 13.18
CA LYS A 64 -10.99 28.46 13.98
C LYS A 64 -10.57 27.23 14.77
N ARG A 65 -11.19 27.06 15.95
CA ARG A 65 -11.06 25.84 16.74
C ARG A 65 -11.48 24.64 15.86
N PRO A 66 -10.67 23.57 15.77
CA PRO A 66 -11.05 22.37 15.04
C PRO A 66 -12.40 21.83 15.53
N SER A 67 -13.32 21.60 14.60
CA SER A 67 -14.63 21.04 14.86
C SER A 67 -15.01 20.08 13.74
N TYR A 68 -15.72 19.01 14.10
CA TYR A 68 -16.30 18.05 13.17
C TYR A 68 -17.81 18.04 13.33
N ASP A 69 -18.54 18.17 12.22
CA ASP A 69 -19.97 17.96 12.16
C ASP A 69 -20.25 16.48 11.91
N ALA A 70 -20.86 15.82 12.91
CA ALA A 70 -21.20 14.41 12.85
C ALA A 70 -22.36 14.11 11.89
N ILE A 71 -23.27 15.07 11.68
CA ILE A 71 -24.40 14.93 10.75
C ILE A 71 -23.87 15.03 9.33
N GLU A 72 -23.02 16.02 9.05
CA GLU A 72 -22.33 16.12 7.76
C GLU A 72 -21.53 14.84 7.46
N GLY A 73 -20.73 14.39 8.44
CA GLY A 73 -19.93 13.18 8.33
C GLY A 73 -20.73 11.89 8.11
N ALA A 74 -21.96 11.80 8.63
CA ALA A 74 -22.84 10.66 8.41
C ALA A 74 -23.50 10.66 7.02
N ASN A 75 -23.58 11.82 6.36
CA ASN A 75 -24.21 11.97 5.04
C ASN A 75 -23.24 11.75 3.86
N VAL A 76 -21.94 11.65 4.13
CA VAL A 76 -20.92 11.46 3.10
C VAL A 76 -20.86 9.98 2.68
N THR A 77 -20.60 9.72 1.40
CA THR A 77 -20.37 8.35 0.92
C THR A 77 -19.14 7.75 1.62
N PRO A 78 -19.26 6.58 2.28
CA PRO A 78 -18.12 5.93 2.92
C PRO A 78 -17.08 5.45 1.90
N THR A 79 -15.81 5.50 2.27
CA THR A 79 -14.73 4.81 1.54
C THR A 79 -14.55 3.40 2.06
N THR A 80 -14.05 2.51 1.20
CA THR A 80 -13.77 1.12 1.55
C THR A 80 -12.29 0.82 1.46
N PHE A 81 -11.86 -0.19 2.22
CA PHE A 81 -10.65 -0.96 1.95
C PHE A 81 -10.97 -2.41 2.30
N TYR A 82 -11.33 -3.20 1.28
CA TYR A 82 -11.92 -4.51 1.48
C TYR A 82 -10.92 -5.53 1.98
N ASN A 83 -9.81 -5.74 1.28
CA ASN A 83 -8.89 -6.82 1.59
C ASN A 83 -7.44 -6.44 1.32
N ILE A 84 -6.53 -7.06 2.06
CA ILE A 84 -5.10 -6.99 1.87
C ILE A 84 -4.53 -8.40 2.03
N GLY A 85 -3.55 -8.75 1.21
CA GLY A 85 -2.83 -10.02 1.30
C GLY A 85 -1.66 -9.94 2.28
N ASP A 86 -0.91 -11.03 2.36
CA ASP A 86 0.37 -11.06 3.07
C ASP A 86 1.43 -10.28 2.29
N LEU A 87 2.43 -9.76 2.99
CA LEU A 87 3.62 -9.20 2.37
C LEU A 87 4.54 -10.35 1.95
N GLU A 88 4.74 -10.49 0.65
CA GLU A 88 5.61 -11.51 0.05
C GLU A 88 6.95 -10.88 -0.30
N ILE A 89 8.06 -11.56 0.00
CA ILE A 89 9.42 -11.04 -0.19
C ILE A 89 10.27 -12.07 -0.92
N GLN A 90 11.09 -11.61 -1.87
CA GLN A 90 12.10 -12.38 -2.59
C GLN A 90 13.38 -11.53 -2.74
N ASP A 91 14.41 -11.83 -1.95
CA ASP A 91 15.66 -11.05 -1.90
C ASP A 91 15.41 -9.54 -1.67
N LYS A 92 15.58 -8.72 -2.71
CA LYS A 92 15.40 -7.25 -2.68
C LYS A 92 14.02 -6.79 -3.16
N LEU A 93 13.16 -7.73 -3.52
CA LEU A 93 11.82 -7.47 -4.05
C LEU A 93 10.79 -7.82 -2.99
N ALA A 94 9.71 -7.07 -2.95
CA ALA A 94 8.51 -7.47 -2.23
C ALA A 94 7.26 -7.08 -2.99
N ARG A 95 6.14 -7.73 -2.66
CA ARG A 95 4.83 -7.35 -3.16
C ARG A 95 3.77 -7.54 -2.10
N ILE A 96 2.70 -6.78 -2.25
CA ILE A 96 1.48 -6.96 -1.47
C ILE A 96 0.27 -6.85 -2.38
N TRP A 97 -0.66 -7.79 -2.24
CA TRP A 97 -1.93 -7.74 -2.93
C TRP A 97 -2.92 -6.86 -2.16
N VAL A 98 -3.68 -6.03 -2.88
CA VAL A 98 -4.70 -5.17 -2.29
C VAL A 98 -6.01 -5.21 -3.09
N ASP A 99 -7.11 -5.08 -2.36
CA ASP A 99 -8.43 -4.79 -2.87
C ASP A 99 -9.04 -3.65 -2.03
N ILE A 100 -8.82 -2.43 -2.47
CA ILE A 100 -9.30 -1.21 -1.83
C ILE A 100 -10.80 -1.04 -2.10
N GLY A 101 -11.24 -1.33 -3.32
CA GLY A 101 -12.65 -1.33 -3.71
C GLY A 101 -13.25 0.05 -4.01
N THR A 102 -12.70 1.13 -3.44
CA THR A 102 -13.06 2.51 -3.80
C THR A 102 -11.88 3.22 -4.45
N SER A 103 -12.17 4.12 -5.39
CA SER A 103 -11.15 4.97 -6.03
C SER A 103 -10.84 6.17 -5.15
N GLU A 104 -10.18 5.91 -4.02
CA GLU A 104 -9.81 6.93 -3.02
C GLU A 104 -8.31 7.20 -3.08
N SER A 105 -7.93 8.36 -3.63
CA SER A 105 -6.51 8.76 -3.77
C SER A 105 -5.85 9.05 -2.44
N LEU A 106 -6.59 9.53 -1.43
CA LEU A 106 -6.03 9.84 -0.11
C LEU A 106 -5.41 8.60 0.55
N LEU A 107 -5.97 7.40 0.31
CA LEU A 107 -5.37 6.16 0.77
C LEU A 107 -3.96 5.96 0.21
N LEU A 108 -3.76 6.22 -1.08
CA LEU A 108 -2.46 6.06 -1.72
C LEU A 108 -1.48 7.14 -1.26
N ASP A 109 -1.94 8.39 -1.12
CA ASP A 109 -1.11 9.48 -0.62
C ASP A 109 -0.59 9.20 0.78
N VAL A 110 -1.45 8.75 1.69
CA VAL A 110 -1.06 8.38 3.07
C VAL A 110 -0.03 7.25 3.06
N LEU A 111 -0.22 6.21 2.25
CA LEU A 111 0.73 5.11 2.12
C LEU A 111 2.09 5.59 1.57
N ILE A 112 2.08 6.33 0.47
CA ILE A 112 3.30 6.82 -0.20
C ILE A 112 4.08 7.74 0.73
N ASN A 113 3.41 8.63 1.47
CA ASN A 113 4.07 9.51 2.43
C ASN A 113 4.73 8.71 3.56
N ALA A 114 4.04 7.72 4.13
CA ALA A 114 4.60 6.86 5.16
C ALA A 114 5.82 6.06 4.65
N LEU A 115 5.71 5.46 3.46
CA LEU A 115 6.80 4.70 2.84
C LEU A 115 7.97 5.60 2.45
N THR A 116 7.72 6.85 2.06
CA THR A 116 8.78 7.83 1.76
C THR A 116 9.59 8.14 3.01
N GLN A 117 8.94 8.33 4.17
CA GLN A 117 9.63 8.52 5.44
C GLN A 117 10.44 7.28 5.87
N ILE A 118 9.85 6.09 5.72
CA ILE A 118 10.57 4.83 5.98
C ILE A 118 11.79 4.71 5.07
N SER A 119 11.65 5.12 3.79
CA SER A 119 12.72 5.08 2.80
C SER A 119 13.89 5.99 3.16
N SER A 120 13.62 7.20 3.66
CA SER A 120 14.66 8.16 4.01
C SER A 120 15.44 7.79 5.27
N ASP A 121 14.76 7.22 6.27
CA ASP A 121 15.32 7.14 7.62
C ASP A 121 15.70 5.72 8.05
N ILE A 122 15.05 4.69 7.47
CA ILE A 122 15.13 3.32 7.98
C ILE A 122 15.65 2.34 6.92
N ILE A 123 14.95 2.21 5.79
CA ILE A 123 15.30 1.26 4.73
C ILE A 123 15.06 1.86 3.35
N GLY A 124 16.14 2.03 2.57
CA GLY A 124 16.04 2.60 1.24
C GLY A 124 15.17 1.78 0.28
N ILE A 125 13.99 2.31 -0.04
CA ILE A 125 13.11 1.84 -1.10
C ILE A 125 13.58 2.51 -2.39
N LYS A 126 14.09 1.72 -3.33
CA LYS A 126 14.54 2.19 -4.65
C LYS A 126 13.34 2.57 -5.51
N GLN A 127 12.28 1.75 -5.48
CA GLN A 127 11.12 1.95 -6.33
C GLN A 127 9.86 1.31 -5.74
N LEU A 128 8.74 2.01 -5.91
CA LEU A 128 7.39 1.48 -5.73
C LEU A 128 6.70 1.40 -7.09
N THR A 129 6.02 0.30 -7.37
CA THR A 129 5.28 0.12 -8.63
C THR A 129 3.88 -0.40 -8.35
N PHE A 130 2.89 0.22 -8.96
CA PHE A 130 1.46 -0.07 -8.72
C PHE A 130 0.87 -0.80 -9.92
N GLY A 131 0.19 -1.92 -9.67
CA GLY A 131 -0.34 -2.80 -10.71
C GLY A 131 0.73 -3.73 -11.28
N GLY A 132 0.44 -4.35 -12.41
CA GLY A 132 1.28 -5.36 -13.03
C GLY A 132 1.09 -6.75 -12.41
N SER A 133 1.20 -7.78 -13.25
CA SER A 133 1.30 -9.18 -12.82
C SER A 133 2.74 -9.66 -12.71
N GLU A 134 3.70 -8.88 -13.20
CA GLU A 134 5.13 -9.20 -13.24
C GLU A 134 5.94 -7.96 -12.84
N PHE A 135 7.07 -8.18 -12.17
CA PHE A 135 7.95 -7.10 -11.73
C PHE A 135 9.41 -7.58 -11.64
N GLU A 136 10.31 -6.90 -12.34
CA GLU A 136 11.74 -7.24 -12.38
C GLU A 136 11.98 -8.75 -12.62
N ASN A 137 12.74 -9.41 -11.74
CA ASN A 137 13.04 -10.84 -11.81
C ASN A 137 12.18 -11.68 -10.83
N TRP A 138 11.02 -11.17 -10.42
CA TRP A 138 10.11 -11.88 -9.52
C TRP A 138 9.71 -13.25 -10.08
N LYS A 139 9.73 -14.28 -9.23
CA LYS A 139 9.35 -15.65 -9.61
C LYS A 139 8.06 -16.05 -8.91
N GLU A 140 7.03 -16.34 -9.70
CA GLU A 140 5.76 -16.86 -9.15
C GLU A 140 5.94 -18.25 -8.52
N ASN A 141 5.21 -18.49 -7.42
CA ASN A 141 5.13 -19.79 -6.73
C ASN A 141 6.43 -20.32 -6.10
N LEU A 142 7.34 -19.45 -5.67
CA LEU A 142 8.43 -19.88 -4.79
C LEU A 142 7.86 -20.26 -3.41
N ILE A 143 7.94 -21.55 -3.07
CA ILE A 143 7.50 -22.09 -1.77
C ILE A 143 8.71 -22.09 -0.83
N SER A 144 8.52 -21.56 0.38
CA SER A 144 9.56 -21.26 1.36
C SER A 144 10.34 -22.50 1.82
N GLU A 145 11.58 -22.63 1.34
CA GLU A 145 12.78 -23.01 2.13
C GLU A 145 14.05 -22.96 1.26
N ASP A 146 13.94 -22.93 -0.07
CA ASP A 146 15.05 -22.65 -0.96
C ASP A 146 14.94 -21.24 -1.58
N ALA A 147 16.00 -20.42 -1.39
CA ALA A 147 16.25 -19.12 -2.03
C ALA A 147 15.49 -17.88 -1.53
N GLY A 148 15.77 -17.42 -0.30
CA GLY A 148 15.62 -16.00 0.08
C GLY A 148 14.18 -15.44 0.08
N SER A 149 13.17 -16.31 0.07
CA SER A 149 11.75 -15.95 -0.01
C SER A 149 11.05 -16.07 1.34
N SER A 150 10.18 -15.12 1.70
CA SER A 150 9.41 -15.14 2.95
C SER A 150 8.03 -14.48 2.84
N PHE A 151 7.12 -14.85 3.74
CA PHE A 151 5.75 -14.36 3.80
C PHE A 151 5.47 -13.77 5.19
N HIS A 152 4.92 -12.57 5.24
CA HIS A 152 4.66 -11.85 6.49
C HIS A 152 3.19 -11.44 6.54
N LYS A 153 2.47 -11.96 7.54
CA LYS A 153 1.05 -11.69 7.71
C LYS A 153 0.79 -10.22 7.99
N ILE A 154 -0.27 -9.71 7.37
CA ILE A 154 -0.78 -8.35 7.54
C ILE A 154 -2.07 -8.38 8.35
#